data_AF-A0A1F0U3U6-F1
#
_entry.id   AF-A0A1F0U3U6-F1
#
_cell.length_a   1.000
_cell.length_b   1.000
_cell.length_c   1.000
_cell.angle_alpha   90.00
_cell.angle_beta   90.00
_cell.angle_gamma   90.00
#
_symmetry.space_group_name_H-M   'P 1'
#
loop_
_entity.id
_entity.type
_entity.pdbx_description
1 polymer ?
#
loop_
_entity_poly.entity_id
_entity_poly.type
_entity_poly.pdbx_seq_one_letter_code
_entity_poly.pdbx_strand_id
1 'polypeptide(L)'
;MLENEGNLTPFSPLYNQEMSIGCSFTLKIKKMKKVLFCLLVIVCIAISWSCQNTKRYKIPKTNKVLLIYRPWFTGAAYVTVRDSGATTLKKSDVDVIRVPVYETTELNFVLDLSNPDKIYYVDPWNIATPYPRQKKYKRIMDGDRRFYQPREPATRFDVRPGYIEVRIKDYADFVICCEKKDYNNLEPEP
;
A
#
# COMPACT_ATOMS: atom_id res chain seq x y z
N MET A 1 -96.70 10.20 -0.88
CA MET A 1 -96.10 9.97 0.46
C MET A 1 -94.83 9.19 0.19
N LEU A 2 -93.66 9.73 0.57
CA LEU A 2 -92.30 9.12 0.70
C LEU A 2 -92.08 7.75 0.00
N GLU A 3 -91.11 7.46 -0.86
CA GLU A 3 -89.72 7.93 -1.08
C GLU A 3 -89.26 7.33 -2.45
N ASN A 4 -88.06 7.50 -3.04
CA ASN A 4 -86.79 8.15 -2.65
C ASN A 4 -86.00 8.54 -3.93
N GLU A 5 -84.98 9.39 -3.84
CA GLU A 5 -83.90 9.47 -4.86
C GLU A 5 -82.52 9.36 -4.19
N GLY A 6 -81.81 8.27 -4.50
CA GLY A 6 -80.53 7.92 -3.90
C GLY A 6 -79.40 8.83 -4.38
N ASN A 7 -78.90 9.65 -3.46
CA ASN A 7 -77.77 10.55 -3.66
C ASN A 7 -76.49 9.74 -3.98
N LEU A 8 -75.98 9.83 -5.22
CA LEU A 8 -74.66 9.29 -5.60
C LEU A 8 -73.56 10.18 -5.01
N THR A 9 -73.09 9.83 -3.81
CA THR A 9 -71.92 10.49 -3.22
C THR A 9 -70.64 10.10 -3.98
N PRO A 10 -69.71 11.05 -4.21
CA PRO A 10 -68.45 10.76 -4.88
C PRO A 10 -67.54 9.91 -3.99
N PHE A 11 -66.69 9.10 -4.62
CA PHE A 11 -65.70 8.27 -3.94
C PHE A 11 -64.88 9.06 -2.91
N SER A 12 -64.72 8.48 -1.72
CA SER A 12 -64.17 9.16 -0.56
C SER A 12 -62.69 9.55 -0.73
N PRO A 13 -62.27 10.76 -0.31
CA PRO A 13 -60.91 11.24 -0.52
C PRO A 13 -59.82 10.43 0.20
N LEU A 14 -60.19 9.67 1.24
CA LEU A 14 -59.31 8.77 1.99
C LEU A 14 -58.62 7.72 1.10
N TYR A 15 -59.35 7.09 0.18
CA TYR A 15 -58.80 6.00 -0.65
C TYR A 15 -57.68 6.48 -1.59
N ASN A 16 -57.84 7.69 -2.15
CA ASN A 16 -56.82 8.34 -2.97
C ASN A 16 -55.60 8.79 -2.13
N GLN A 17 -55.82 9.15 -0.87
CA GLN A 17 -54.76 9.59 0.04
C GLN A 17 -53.84 8.43 0.45
N GLU A 18 -54.40 7.28 0.83
CA GLU A 18 -53.62 6.08 1.18
C GLU A 18 -52.79 5.54 0.00
N MET A 19 -53.39 5.50 -1.20
CA MET A 19 -52.70 5.03 -2.42
C MET A 19 -51.55 5.96 -2.82
N SER A 20 -51.74 7.28 -2.67
CA SER A 20 -50.69 8.29 -2.87
C SER A 20 -49.54 8.13 -1.87
N ILE A 21 -49.84 7.93 -0.59
CA ILE A 21 -48.84 7.70 0.47
C ILE A 21 -48.04 6.42 0.21
N GLY A 22 -48.70 5.30 -0.12
CA GLY A 22 -48.04 4.02 -0.43
C GLY A 22 -47.13 4.10 -1.67
N CYS A 23 -47.57 4.80 -2.71
CA CYS A 23 -46.75 5.03 -3.91
C CYS A 23 -45.53 5.92 -3.61
N SER A 24 -45.71 6.98 -2.81
CA SER A 24 -44.62 7.87 -2.37
C SER A 24 -43.58 7.16 -1.49
N PHE A 25 -44.02 6.28 -0.58
CA PHE A 25 -43.13 5.48 0.27
C PHE A 25 -42.31 4.46 -0.53
N THR A 26 -42.96 3.73 -1.45
CA THR A 26 -42.26 2.74 -2.30
C THR A 26 -41.26 3.41 -3.25
N LEU A 27 -41.58 4.60 -3.80
CA LEU A 27 -40.64 5.44 -4.54
C LEU A 27 -39.45 5.87 -3.67
N LYS A 28 -39.67 6.34 -2.43
CA LYS A 28 -38.59 6.68 -1.48
C LYS A 28 -37.68 5.48 -1.22
N ILE A 29 -38.23 4.30 -0.91
CA ILE A 29 -37.44 3.09 -0.64
C ILE A 29 -36.62 2.66 -1.86
N LYS A 30 -37.21 2.70 -3.07
CA LYS A 30 -36.52 2.35 -4.33
C LYS A 30 -35.40 3.36 -4.65
N LYS A 31 -35.58 4.64 -4.32
CA LYS A 31 -34.57 5.69 -4.43
C LYS A 31 -33.43 5.52 -3.42
N MET A 32 -33.75 5.22 -2.15
CA MET A 32 -32.73 4.93 -1.11
C MET A 32 -31.89 3.70 -1.45
N LYS A 33 -32.50 2.61 -1.95
CA LYS A 33 -31.75 1.42 -2.39
C LYS A 33 -30.79 1.74 -3.55
N LYS A 34 -31.20 2.59 -4.51
CA LYS A 34 -30.30 3.09 -5.57
C LYS A 34 -29.15 3.94 -5.00
N VAL A 35 -29.42 4.86 -4.08
CA VAL A 35 -28.37 5.68 -3.45
C VAL A 35 -27.36 4.83 -2.68
N LEU A 36 -27.83 3.86 -1.89
CA LEU A 36 -26.97 2.91 -1.16
C LEU A 36 -26.11 2.06 -2.12
N PHE A 37 -26.70 1.58 -3.21
CA PHE A 37 -25.97 0.85 -4.25
C PHE A 37 -24.91 1.73 -4.94
N CYS A 38 -25.24 2.97 -5.30
CA CYS A 38 -24.26 3.91 -5.87
C CYS A 38 -23.12 4.21 -4.88
N LEU A 39 -23.41 4.42 -3.60
CA LEU A 39 -22.37 4.59 -2.57
C LEU A 39 -21.46 3.36 -2.46
N LEU A 40 -22.03 2.16 -2.46
CA LEU A 40 -21.27 0.92 -2.39
C LEU A 40 -20.40 0.71 -3.65
N VAL A 41 -20.90 1.05 -4.83
CA VAL A 41 -20.13 1.05 -6.09
C VAL A 41 -19.01 2.09 -6.06
N ILE A 42 -19.25 3.30 -5.57
CA ILE A 42 -18.21 4.35 -5.42
C ILE A 42 -17.11 3.86 -4.45
N VAL A 43 -17.49 3.24 -3.33
CA VAL A 43 -16.54 2.62 -2.39
C VAL A 43 -15.75 1.49 -3.06
N CYS A 44 -16.39 0.60 -3.81
CA CYS A 44 -15.71 -0.46 -4.56
C CYS A 44 -14.77 0.08 -5.65
N ILE A 45 -15.11 1.18 -6.33
CA ILE A 45 -14.26 1.84 -7.34
C ILE A 45 -13.07 2.52 -6.66
N ALA A 46 -13.28 3.24 -5.55
CA ALA A 46 -12.20 3.86 -4.79
C ALA A 46 -11.21 2.82 -4.23
N ILE A 47 -11.72 1.67 -3.74
CA ILE A 47 -10.89 0.53 -3.34
C ILE A 47 -10.15 -0.07 -4.54
N SER A 48 -10.79 -0.17 -5.71
CA SER A 48 -10.18 -0.72 -6.94
C SER A 48 -9.09 0.18 -7.52
N TRP A 49 -9.22 1.50 -7.47
CA TRP A 49 -8.16 2.43 -7.88
C TRP A 49 -6.97 2.45 -6.89
N SER A 50 -7.17 2.09 -5.62
CA SER A 50 -6.08 1.88 -4.65
C SER A 50 -5.27 0.58 -4.90
N CYS A 51 -5.64 -0.23 -5.91
CA CYS A 51 -5.08 -1.57 -6.10
C CYS A 51 -3.69 -1.60 -6.79
N GLN A 52 -3.11 -0.43 -7.13
CA GLN A 52 -1.77 -0.29 -7.71
C GLN A 52 -0.76 0.47 -6.82
N ASN A 53 -0.88 0.38 -5.49
CA ASN A 53 0.07 0.99 -4.53
C ASN A 53 1.45 0.28 -4.47
N THR A 54 2.02 -0.19 -5.59
CA THR A 54 3.42 -0.63 -5.67
C THR A 54 4.26 0.52 -6.20
N LYS A 55 5.01 1.19 -5.30
CA LYS A 55 6.04 2.15 -5.72
C LYS A 55 7.27 1.37 -6.18
N ARG A 56 7.82 1.73 -7.35
CA ARG A 56 9.00 1.10 -7.95
C ARG A 56 10.14 2.12 -8.01
N TYR A 57 11.30 1.80 -7.45
CA TYR A 57 12.46 2.68 -7.44
C TYR A 57 13.63 2.00 -8.16
N LYS A 58 14.24 2.69 -9.10
CA LYS A 58 15.45 2.22 -9.78
C LYS A 58 16.65 2.33 -8.87
N ILE A 59 17.39 1.24 -8.67
CA ILE A 59 18.60 1.26 -7.85
C ILE A 59 19.78 1.63 -8.75
N PRO A 60 20.45 2.78 -8.55
CA PRO A 60 21.58 3.22 -9.36
C PRO A 60 22.69 2.16 -9.47
N LYS A 61 23.41 2.14 -10.60
CA LYS A 61 24.55 1.23 -10.86
C LYS A 61 24.23 -0.27 -10.78
N THR A 62 22.96 -0.66 -10.74
CA THR A 62 22.52 -2.07 -10.79
C THR A 62 21.45 -2.27 -11.87
N ASN A 63 21.21 -3.53 -12.24
CA ASN A 63 20.05 -3.94 -13.02
C ASN A 63 18.82 -4.26 -12.15
N LYS A 64 18.82 -3.82 -10.88
CA LYS A 64 17.79 -4.14 -9.88
C LYS A 64 16.89 -2.93 -9.59
N VAL A 65 15.69 -3.23 -9.09
CA VAL A 65 14.68 -2.28 -8.65
C VAL A 65 14.17 -2.65 -7.28
N LEU A 66 13.90 -1.64 -6.46
CA LEU A 66 13.18 -1.79 -5.21
C LEU A 66 11.69 -1.66 -5.48
N LEU A 67 10.90 -2.62 -5.02
CA LEU A 67 9.43 -2.55 -5.05
C LEU A 67 8.92 -2.45 -3.61
N ILE A 68 8.11 -1.43 -3.34
CA ILE A 68 7.42 -1.22 -2.07
C ILE A 68 5.92 -1.27 -2.35
N TYR A 69 5.25 -2.32 -1.86
CA TYR A 69 3.80 -2.45 -1.90
C TYR A 69 3.22 -2.12 -0.53
N ARG A 70 2.38 -1.08 -0.46
CA ARG A 70 1.71 -0.65 0.77
C ARG A 70 0.19 -0.76 0.62
N PRO A 71 -0.42 -1.91 1.00
CA PRO A 71 -1.86 -2.04 1.02
C PRO A 71 -2.47 -1.18 2.13
N TRP A 72 -3.49 -0.42 1.76
CA TRP A 72 -4.21 0.50 2.63
C TRP A 72 -4.82 -0.22 3.85
N PHE A 73 -4.91 0.46 5.00
CA PHE A 73 -5.35 -0.07 6.30
C PHE A 73 -4.58 -1.27 6.91
N THR A 74 -3.50 -1.76 6.32
CA THR A 74 -2.81 -2.97 6.86
C THR A 74 -1.73 -2.71 7.92
N GLY A 75 -1.35 -1.45 8.14
CA GLY A 75 -0.25 -1.07 9.05
C GLY A 75 1.13 -1.63 8.67
N ALA A 76 1.29 -2.12 7.42
CA ALA A 76 2.51 -2.77 6.96
C ALA A 76 2.79 -2.51 5.48
N ALA A 77 4.07 -2.45 5.16
CA ALA A 77 4.61 -2.45 3.81
C ALA A 77 5.23 -3.82 3.51
N TYR A 78 5.25 -4.15 2.23
CA TYR A 78 5.85 -5.36 1.67
C TYR A 78 6.93 -4.91 0.72
N VAL A 79 8.17 -5.34 0.94
CA VAL A 79 9.34 -4.83 0.22
C VAL A 79 10.14 -5.97 -0.39
N THR A 80 10.59 -5.79 -1.64
CA THR A 80 11.51 -6.71 -2.31
C THR A 80 12.45 -5.95 -3.25
N VAL A 81 13.63 -6.50 -3.49
CA VAL A 81 14.54 -6.08 -4.56
C VAL A 81 14.50 -7.14 -5.67
N ARG A 82 14.17 -6.75 -6.90
CA ARG A 82 14.04 -7.64 -8.07
C ARG A 82 14.81 -7.10 -9.26
N ASP A 83 14.93 -7.89 -10.32
CA ASP A 83 15.45 -7.43 -11.60
C ASP A 83 14.56 -6.36 -12.22
N SER A 84 15.13 -5.46 -13.02
CA SER A 84 14.46 -4.26 -13.56
C SER A 84 13.22 -4.53 -14.42
N GLY A 85 13.07 -5.75 -14.95
CA GLY A 85 11.83 -6.17 -15.63
C GLY A 85 10.63 -6.35 -14.70
N ALA A 86 10.82 -6.40 -13.38
CA ALA A 86 9.74 -6.50 -12.42
C ALA A 86 9.03 -5.14 -12.23
N THR A 87 7.71 -5.14 -12.41
CA THR A 87 6.85 -3.95 -12.31
C THR A 87 5.83 -4.03 -11.17
N THR A 88 5.51 -5.24 -10.69
CA THR A 88 4.46 -5.45 -9.68
C THR A 88 4.96 -6.30 -8.53
N LEU A 89 4.36 -6.08 -7.36
CA LEU A 89 4.60 -6.80 -6.12
C LEU A 89 3.25 -7.15 -5.48
N LYS A 90 3.10 -8.39 -5.02
CA LYS A 90 1.92 -8.83 -4.27
C LYS A 90 2.32 -9.33 -2.89
N LYS A 91 1.41 -9.22 -1.92
CA LYS A 91 1.58 -9.77 -0.57
C LYS A 91 1.85 -11.29 -0.55
N SER A 92 1.38 -12.02 -1.57
CA SER A 92 1.56 -13.46 -1.74
C SER A 92 2.97 -13.86 -2.22
N ASP A 93 3.79 -12.90 -2.62
CA ASP A 93 5.07 -13.18 -3.25
C ASP A 93 6.09 -13.74 -2.22
N VAL A 94 6.88 -14.71 -2.67
CA VAL A 94 7.67 -15.57 -1.76
C VAL A 94 8.97 -14.91 -1.27
N ASP A 95 9.41 -13.87 -1.97
CA ASP A 95 10.71 -13.21 -1.81
C ASP A 95 10.59 -11.80 -1.22
N VAL A 96 9.76 -11.66 -0.18
CA VAL A 96 9.31 -10.38 0.37
C VAL A 96 9.67 -10.24 1.85
N ILE A 97 10.06 -9.02 2.26
CA ILE A 97 10.17 -8.61 3.66
C ILE A 97 8.93 -7.78 4.01
N ARG A 98 8.17 -8.21 5.04
CA ARG A 98 7.11 -7.41 5.64
C ARG A 98 7.72 -6.50 6.71
N VAL A 99 7.39 -5.21 6.64
CA VAL A 99 7.83 -4.17 7.56
C VAL A 99 6.60 -3.43 8.14
N PRO A 100 6.53 -3.20 9.46
CA PRO A 100 5.54 -2.29 10.06
C PRO A 100 5.69 -0.85 9.54
N VAL A 101 4.59 -0.13 9.43
CA VAL A 101 4.53 1.24 8.87
C VAL A 101 4.23 2.25 9.98
N TYR A 102 5.24 3.05 10.32
CA TYR A 102 5.19 4.17 11.28
C TYR A 102 6.37 5.13 11.04
N GLU A 103 6.48 6.20 11.82
CA GLU A 103 7.47 7.27 11.65
C GLU A 103 8.93 6.76 11.63
N THR A 104 9.28 5.89 12.57
CA THR A 104 10.63 5.31 12.72
C THR A 104 10.86 4.02 11.92
N THR A 105 10.02 3.71 10.92
CA THR A 105 10.23 2.55 10.03
C THR A 105 11.60 2.66 9.37
N GLU A 106 12.51 1.72 9.60
CA GLU A 106 13.81 1.64 8.90
C GLU A 106 14.13 0.21 8.49
N LEU A 107 14.39 0.01 7.20
CA LEU A 107 14.88 -1.24 6.61
C LEU A 107 15.89 -0.87 5.52
N ASN A 108 17.10 -1.42 5.58
CA ASN A 108 18.13 -1.15 4.58
C ASN A 108 18.46 -2.43 3.82
N PHE A 109 18.64 -2.34 2.50
CA PHE A 109 19.20 -3.41 1.68
C PHE A 109 20.63 -3.06 1.30
N VAL A 110 21.56 -4.00 1.45
CA VAL A 110 22.94 -3.84 0.97
C VAL A 110 23.16 -4.78 -0.21
N LEU A 111 23.54 -4.20 -1.34
CA LEU A 111 23.77 -4.89 -2.61
C LEU A 111 25.28 -4.93 -2.89
N ASP A 112 25.77 -6.11 -3.26
CA ASP A 112 27.13 -6.32 -3.74
C ASP A 112 27.20 -6.05 -5.24
N LEU A 113 27.97 -5.04 -5.66
CA LEU A 113 28.07 -4.66 -7.08
C LEU A 113 28.83 -5.71 -7.92
N SER A 114 29.60 -6.60 -7.28
CA SER A 114 30.27 -7.71 -7.94
C SER A 114 29.38 -8.96 -8.08
N ASN A 115 28.31 -9.04 -7.27
CA ASN A 115 27.36 -10.16 -7.29
C ASN A 115 25.95 -9.64 -6.94
N PRO A 116 25.17 -9.13 -7.93
CA PRO A 116 23.92 -8.42 -7.68
C PRO A 116 22.78 -9.31 -7.15
N ASP A 117 22.93 -10.63 -7.19
CA ASP A 117 21.96 -11.57 -6.61
C ASP A 117 22.18 -11.79 -5.10
N LYS A 118 23.33 -11.35 -4.58
CA LYS A 118 23.73 -11.48 -3.18
C LYS A 118 23.28 -10.25 -2.39
N ILE A 119 22.02 -10.26 -1.99
CA ILE A 119 21.37 -9.14 -1.32
C ILE A 119 21.32 -9.40 0.20
N TYR A 120 21.81 -8.45 0.98
CA TYR A 120 21.71 -8.45 2.44
C TYR A 120 20.65 -7.45 2.90
N TYR A 121 20.19 -7.59 4.13
CA TYR A 121 19.36 -6.57 4.77
C TYR A 121 19.81 -6.25 6.19
N VAL A 122 19.67 -4.97 6.56
CA VAL A 122 19.78 -4.46 7.92
C VAL A 122 18.38 -4.12 8.40
N ASP A 123 18.06 -4.63 9.59
CA ASP A 123 16.84 -4.31 10.32
C ASP A 123 17.30 -3.91 11.73
N PRO A 124 17.55 -2.60 11.97
CA PRO A 124 18.10 -2.11 13.24
C PRO A 124 17.15 -2.37 14.42
N TRP A 125 15.84 -2.31 14.18
CA TRP A 125 14.81 -2.37 15.21
C TRP A 125 14.29 -3.78 15.48
N ASN A 126 14.72 -4.79 14.70
CA ASN A 126 14.22 -6.17 14.78
C ASN A 126 12.69 -6.28 14.49
N ILE A 127 12.20 -5.42 13.59
CA ILE A 127 10.78 -5.31 13.19
C ILE A 127 10.50 -6.02 11.86
N ALA A 128 11.59 -6.35 11.16
CA ALA A 128 11.75 -7.09 9.94
C ALA A 128 11.12 -8.48 9.94
N THR A 129 9.98 -8.74 9.29
CA THR A 129 9.50 -10.11 9.08
C THR A 129 9.78 -10.57 7.64
N PRO A 130 10.95 -11.16 7.33
CA PRO A 130 11.16 -11.85 6.05
C PRO A 130 10.20 -13.03 5.95
N TYR A 131 9.56 -13.23 4.79
CA TYR A 131 8.64 -14.35 4.63
C TYR A 131 9.41 -15.69 4.71
N PRO A 132 8.99 -16.66 5.53
CA PRO A 132 9.87 -17.70 6.08
C PRO A 132 10.35 -18.79 5.10
N ARG A 133 10.13 -18.63 3.79
CA ARG A 133 10.41 -19.67 2.78
C ARG A 133 11.66 -19.47 1.92
N GLN A 134 12.39 -18.35 2.03
CA GLN A 134 13.57 -18.14 1.17
C GLN A 134 14.82 -17.56 1.85
N LYS A 135 15.98 -18.08 1.40
CA LYS A 135 17.34 -17.65 1.76
C LYS A 135 17.83 -16.39 1.00
N LYS A 136 16.96 -15.76 0.19
CA LYS A 136 17.32 -14.66 -0.74
C LYS A 136 18.00 -13.49 -0.02
N TYR A 137 17.44 -13.09 1.12
CA TYR A 137 17.98 -12.01 1.94
C TYR A 137 18.69 -12.58 3.16
N LYS A 138 19.97 -12.24 3.33
CA LYS A 138 20.71 -12.54 4.55
C LYS A 138 20.74 -11.33 5.46
N ARG A 139 20.24 -11.47 6.68
CA ARG A 139 20.37 -10.41 7.70
C ARG A 139 21.84 -10.20 8.05
N ILE A 140 22.23 -8.94 8.18
CA ILE A 140 23.50 -8.50 8.75
C ILE A 140 23.25 -7.50 9.88
N MET A 141 24.27 -7.23 10.69
CA MET A 141 24.21 -6.19 11.71
C MET A 141 24.41 -4.81 11.06
N ASP A 142 23.82 -3.79 11.67
CA ASP A 142 24.19 -2.41 11.34
C ASP A 142 25.68 -2.17 11.66
N GLY A 143 26.36 -1.37 10.83
CA GLY A 143 27.80 -1.11 10.95
C GLY A 143 28.72 -2.33 10.70
N ASP A 144 28.23 -3.44 10.13
CA ASP A 144 29.06 -4.61 9.78
C ASP A 144 30.24 -4.21 8.86
N ARG A 145 31.46 -4.31 9.42
CA ARG A 145 32.71 -3.83 8.80
C ARG A 145 33.05 -4.46 7.45
N ARG A 146 32.36 -5.54 7.03
CA ARG A 146 32.48 -6.09 5.68
C ARG A 146 31.89 -5.15 4.64
N PHE A 147 30.78 -4.49 4.96
CA PHE A 147 29.98 -3.65 4.08
C PHE A 147 30.12 -2.15 4.38
N TYR A 148 30.46 -1.82 5.62
CA TYR A 148 30.52 -0.46 6.12
C TYR A 148 31.92 -0.09 6.62
N GLN A 149 32.28 1.19 6.51
CA GLN A 149 33.49 1.75 7.12
C GLN A 149 33.09 2.82 8.15
N PRO A 150 33.74 2.88 9.33
CA PRO A 150 33.51 3.96 10.28
C PRO A 150 33.86 5.32 9.67
N ARG A 151 33.06 6.32 9.98
CA ARG A 151 33.30 7.74 9.70
C ARG A 151 33.21 8.51 11.01
N GLU A 152 33.90 9.65 11.13
CA GLU A 152 33.74 10.50 12.29
C GLU A 152 32.44 11.32 12.26
N PRO A 153 31.71 11.46 13.39
CA PRO A 153 31.92 10.76 14.66
C PRO A 153 31.58 9.27 14.53
N ALA A 154 32.32 8.40 15.24
CA ALA A 154 32.36 6.93 15.07
C ALA A 154 31.04 6.16 15.24
N THR A 155 29.93 6.86 15.51
CA THR A 155 28.55 6.38 15.41
C THR A 155 28.00 6.39 13.97
N ARG A 156 28.75 6.93 13.00
CA ARG A 156 28.37 7.00 11.59
C ARG A 156 29.18 6.01 10.74
N PHE A 157 28.50 5.47 9.74
CA PHE A 157 29.03 4.48 8.81
C PHE A 157 28.83 4.94 7.37
N ASP A 158 29.91 4.99 6.61
CA ASP A 158 29.90 5.12 5.15
C ASP A 158 29.79 3.71 4.52
N VAL A 159 29.18 3.59 3.35
CA VAL A 159 29.11 2.33 2.60
C VAL A 159 30.48 2.04 1.96
N ARG A 160 31.03 0.83 2.09
CA ARG A 160 32.33 0.51 1.49
C ARG A 160 32.27 0.49 -0.04
N PRO A 161 33.35 0.86 -0.74
CA PRO A 161 33.44 0.70 -2.20
C PRO A 161 33.13 -0.73 -2.63
N GLY A 162 32.37 -0.88 -3.72
CA GLY A 162 31.88 -2.18 -4.19
C GLY A 162 30.48 -2.55 -3.65
N TYR A 163 29.91 -1.76 -2.74
CA TYR A 163 28.56 -1.93 -2.24
C TYR A 163 27.71 -0.67 -2.46
N ILE A 164 26.40 -0.87 -2.58
CA ILE A 164 25.38 0.17 -2.47
C ILE A 164 24.40 -0.23 -1.37
N GLU A 165 23.97 0.74 -0.58
CA GLU A 165 22.89 0.57 0.39
C GLU A 165 21.65 1.33 -0.09
N VAL A 166 20.48 0.69 0.00
CA VAL A 166 19.18 1.32 -0.26
C VAL A 166 18.37 1.28 1.03
N ARG A 167 18.18 2.45 1.64
CA ARG A 167 17.44 2.63 2.90
C ARG A 167 16.00 2.98 2.62
N ILE A 168 15.08 2.31 3.31
CA ILE A 168 13.64 2.64 3.33
C ILE A 168 13.34 3.25 4.69
N LYS A 169 12.74 4.43 4.69
CA LYS A 169 12.46 5.25 5.87
C LYS A 169 11.01 5.73 5.91
N ASP A 170 10.62 6.29 7.04
CA ASP A 170 9.46 7.17 7.25
C ASP A 170 8.17 6.60 6.63
N TYR A 171 7.47 5.76 7.39
CA TYR A 171 6.27 5.02 6.94
C TYR A 171 6.51 4.10 5.71
N ALA A 172 7.77 3.80 5.39
CA ALA A 172 8.20 3.16 4.15
C ALA A 172 7.80 3.93 2.87
N ASP A 173 7.69 5.27 2.96
CA ASP A 173 7.42 6.14 1.82
C ASP A 173 8.68 6.83 1.28
N PHE A 174 9.74 6.93 2.07
CA PHE A 174 10.99 7.60 1.71
C PHE A 174 12.10 6.58 1.42
N VAL A 175 12.84 6.78 0.32
CA VAL A 175 13.91 5.86 -0.11
C VAL A 175 15.19 6.64 -0.40
N ILE A 176 16.31 6.19 0.17
CA ILE A 176 17.63 6.80 -0.01
C ILE A 176 18.60 5.75 -0.55
N CYS A 177 19.32 6.07 -1.61
CA CYS A 177 20.48 5.33 -2.08
C CYS A 177 21.75 5.93 -1.47
N CYS A 178 22.54 5.11 -0.79
CA CYS A 178 23.82 5.48 -0.19
C CYS A 178 24.96 4.76 -0.89
N GLU A 179 25.98 5.50 -1.32
CA GLU A 179 27.22 4.96 -1.88
C GLU A 179 28.40 5.76 -1.33
N LYS A 180 29.37 5.10 -0.70
CA LYS A 180 30.48 5.78 0.00
C LYS A 180 29.94 6.80 1.00
N LYS A 181 30.08 8.08 0.68
CA LYS A 181 29.68 9.26 1.47
C LYS A 181 28.47 9.99 0.90
N ASP A 182 27.97 9.54 -0.26
CA ASP A 182 26.95 10.21 -1.05
C ASP A 182 25.57 9.62 -0.71
N TYR A 183 24.58 10.48 -0.57
CA TYR A 183 23.20 10.14 -0.21
C TYR A 183 22.27 10.77 -1.24
N ASN A 184 21.54 9.93 -1.98
CA ASN A 184 20.63 10.37 -3.05
C ASN A 184 19.23 9.87 -2.73
N ASN A 185 18.27 10.79 -2.63
CA ASN A 185 16.86 10.41 -2.52
C ASN A 185 16.42 9.75 -3.83
N LEU A 186 15.75 8.60 -3.75
CA LEU A 186 15.18 7.94 -4.92
C LEU A 186 13.71 8.32 -5.04
N GLU A 187 13.34 8.87 -6.19
CA GLU A 187 11.95 9.05 -6.59
C GLU A 187 11.38 7.73 -7.16
N PRO A 188 10.09 7.45 -6.97
CA PRO A 188 9.45 6.33 -7.63
C PRO A 188 9.36 6.61 -9.14
N GLU A 189 9.55 5.57 -9.97
CA GLU A 189 9.23 5.65 -11.40
C GLU A 189 7.71 5.81 -11.60
N PRO A 190 7.29 6.53 -12.66
CA PRO A 190 5.88 6.78 -12.99
C PRO A 190 5.13 5.54 -13.53
#